data_AF-G9KWF1-F1
#
_entry.id   AF-G9KWF1-F1
#
_cell.length_a   1.000
_cell.length_b   1.000
_cell.length_c   1.000
_cell.angle_alpha   90.00
_cell.angle_beta   90.00
_cell.angle_gamma   90.00
#
_symmetry.space_group_name_H-M   'P 1'
#
loop_
_entity.id
_entity.type
_entity.pdbx_description
1 polymer ?
#
loop_
_entity_poly.entity_id
_entity_poly.type
_entity_poly.pdbx_seq_one_letter_code
_entity_poly.pdbx_strand_id
1 'polypeptide(L)'
;RKSLEEGSVETVVKQAGSLRLSGTVKKNEEESRAPASSPERKVIIRTRRQTSPRAGDPEEPSDQEPRLLLAVRSPSGRRFVHHFRPTDALQMVVAVAEDKNQASYQPCSIETMEVPRRRFSDLTRSLQECRIPHKSVLGISQEEGEGEP
;
A
#
# COMPACT_ATOMS: atom_id res chain seq x y z
N ARG A 1 -67.12 -2.14 -16.57
CA ARG A 1 -67.45 -2.11 -18.02
C ARG A 1 -66.56 -1.05 -18.67
N LYS A 2 -65.87 -1.43 -19.77
CA LYS A 2 -65.06 -0.60 -20.73
C LYS A 2 -63.67 -0.18 -20.22
N SER A 3 -62.51 -0.68 -20.69
CA SER A 3 -61.83 -0.66 -22.03
C SER A 3 -61.53 0.78 -22.50
N LEU A 4 -60.43 1.20 -23.15
CA LEU A 4 -59.41 0.67 -24.07
C LEU A 4 -58.35 1.83 -24.18
N GLU A 5 -57.04 1.64 -24.43
CA GLU A 5 -56.33 1.85 -25.73
C GLU A 5 -54.85 2.17 -25.35
N GLU A 6 -53.81 1.41 -25.72
CA GLU A 6 -53.13 1.11 -27.00
C GLU A 6 -52.17 2.20 -27.53
N GLY A 7 -51.00 1.76 -28.06
CA GLY A 7 -50.01 2.57 -28.81
C GLY A 7 -48.66 2.75 -28.07
N SER A 8 -47.68 1.83 -28.15
CA SER A 8 -46.79 1.51 -29.29
C SER A 8 -45.92 2.69 -29.75
N VAL A 9 -44.59 2.63 -29.53
CA VAL A 9 -43.58 2.43 -30.60
C VAL A 9 -42.18 2.19 -30.02
N GLU A 10 -41.54 1.18 -30.62
CA GLU A 10 -40.17 0.70 -30.49
C GLU A 10 -39.16 1.57 -31.28
N THR A 11 -37.85 1.46 -30.99
CA THR A 11 -36.67 1.42 -31.92
C THR A 11 -35.36 1.88 -31.22
N VAL A 12 -34.35 1.00 -31.01
CA VAL A 12 -33.12 0.72 -31.84
C VAL A 12 -32.00 1.77 -31.60
N VAL A 13 -30.68 1.52 -31.40
CA VAL A 13 -29.79 0.35 -31.53
C VAL A 13 -28.35 0.69 -31.03
N LYS A 14 -27.58 -0.37 -30.70
CA LYS A 14 -26.10 -0.58 -30.69
C LYS A 14 -25.15 0.54 -30.25
N GLN A 15 -24.24 0.17 -29.34
CA GLN A 15 -22.83 0.07 -29.71
C GLN A 15 -22.10 -1.00 -28.89
N ALA A 16 -21.57 -2.01 -29.58
CA ALA A 16 -20.65 -3.01 -29.04
C ALA A 16 -19.24 -2.70 -29.54
N GLY A 17 -18.32 -2.37 -28.62
CA GLY A 17 -16.90 -2.22 -28.92
C GLY A 17 -16.20 -3.56 -28.90
N SER A 18 -16.03 -4.15 -30.09
CA SER A 18 -15.20 -5.34 -30.32
C SER A 18 -13.82 -4.89 -30.79
N LEU A 19 -12.77 -5.13 -30.01
CA LEU A 19 -11.39 -5.08 -30.52
C LEU A 19 -10.76 -6.46 -30.41
N ARG A 20 -10.27 -6.93 -31.56
CA ARG A 20 -9.82 -8.28 -31.84
C ARG A 20 -8.36 -8.48 -31.44
N LEU A 21 -8.07 -9.65 -30.87
CA LEU A 21 -6.74 -10.25 -30.76
C LEU A 21 -6.26 -10.71 -32.14
N SER A 22 -4.99 -10.52 -32.47
CA SER A 22 -4.19 -11.38 -33.38
C SER A 22 -2.72 -10.92 -33.41
N GLY A 23 -1.76 -11.86 -33.32
CA GLY A 23 -0.33 -11.54 -33.46
C GLY A 23 0.64 -12.69 -33.15
N THR A 24 0.47 -13.80 -33.84
CA THR A 24 1.38 -14.94 -34.11
C THR A 24 2.84 -14.93 -33.62
N VAL A 25 3.21 -16.06 -33.00
CA VAL A 25 4.54 -16.66 -32.83
C VAL A 25 5.52 -16.48 -34.01
N LYS A 26 6.79 -16.21 -33.69
CA LYS A 26 7.95 -16.62 -34.50
C LYS A 26 9.03 -17.24 -33.64
N LYS A 27 9.26 -18.52 -33.93
CA LYS A 27 10.42 -19.35 -33.60
C LYS A 27 11.67 -18.74 -34.23
N ASN A 28 12.79 -18.69 -33.50
CA ASN A 28 14.08 -18.94 -34.11
C ASN A 28 14.94 -19.75 -33.14
N GLU A 29 15.32 -20.91 -33.65
CA GLU A 29 16.15 -21.95 -33.05
C GLU A 29 17.40 -21.92 -33.92
N GLU A 30 18.54 -21.51 -33.37
CA GLU A 30 19.83 -21.89 -33.93
C GLU A 30 20.83 -22.08 -32.80
N GLU A 31 20.91 -23.35 -32.42
CA GLU A 31 22.07 -24.10 -31.94
C GLU A 31 23.44 -23.48 -32.28
N SER A 32 24.27 -23.27 -31.26
CA SER A 32 25.71 -23.48 -31.40
C SER A 32 26.32 -23.92 -30.08
N ARG A 33 27.12 -24.97 -30.19
CA ARG A 33 27.65 -25.86 -29.15
C ARG A 33 28.59 -25.15 -28.15
N ALA A 34 28.62 -25.70 -26.94
CA ALA A 34 29.60 -25.42 -25.88
C ALA A 34 31.03 -25.84 -26.30
N PRO A 35 32.12 -25.38 -25.63
CA PRO A 35 32.42 -25.84 -24.27
C PRO A 35 33.09 -24.80 -23.32
N ALA A 36 32.96 -25.11 -22.02
CA ALA A 36 33.90 -24.91 -20.90
C ALA A 36 34.68 -23.58 -20.76
N SER A 37 34.38 -22.82 -19.69
CA SER A 37 35.26 -22.63 -18.52
C SER A 37 34.80 -21.41 -17.70
N SER A 38 34.55 -21.60 -16.42
CA SER A 38 34.56 -20.52 -15.40
C SER A 38 36.03 -20.11 -15.13
N PRO A 39 36.40 -19.16 -14.25
CA PRO A 39 35.60 -18.26 -13.39
C PRO A 39 36.16 -16.81 -13.30
N GLU A 40 35.36 -15.75 -13.27
CA GLU A 40 35.79 -14.49 -12.64
C GLU A 40 34.59 -13.74 -12.03
N ARG A 41 34.15 -14.17 -10.83
CA ARG A 41 33.31 -13.33 -9.98
C ARG A 41 34.19 -12.22 -9.42
N LYS A 42 34.22 -11.07 -10.10
CA LYS A 42 34.71 -9.83 -9.50
C LYS A 42 33.71 -9.41 -8.43
N VAL A 43 33.94 -9.89 -7.21
CA VAL A 43 33.33 -9.35 -6.00
C VAL A 43 33.87 -7.93 -5.88
N ILE A 44 33.11 -6.98 -6.43
CA ILE A 44 33.29 -5.59 -6.09
C ILE A 44 32.80 -5.50 -4.64
N ILE A 45 33.74 -5.57 -3.69
CA ILE A 45 33.52 -5.09 -2.34
C ILE A 45 33.32 -3.58 -2.47
N ARG A 46 32.11 -3.16 -2.84
CA ARG A 46 31.67 -1.82 -2.49
C ARG A 46 31.52 -1.88 -0.98
N THR A 47 32.47 -1.26 -0.29
CA THR A 47 32.34 -0.79 1.07
C THR A 47 31.01 -0.05 1.17
N ARG A 48 29.94 -0.79 1.50
CA ARG A 48 28.73 -0.20 2.03
C ARG A 48 29.22 0.46 3.30
N ARG A 49 29.32 1.79 3.29
CA ARG A 49 29.36 2.57 4.52
C ARG A 49 28.25 1.97 5.37
N GLN A 50 28.63 1.25 6.41
CA GLN A 50 27.72 0.87 7.48
C GLN A 50 27.37 2.19 8.15
N THR A 51 26.42 2.92 7.56
CA THR A 51 25.55 3.74 8.37
C THR A 51 24.72 2.71 9.12
N SER A 52 25.12 2.45 10.36
CA SER A 52 24.19 1.89 11.32
C SER A 52 22.88 2.68 11.19
N PRO A 53 21.71 2.01 11.13
CA PRO A 53 20.44 2.73 11.13
C PRO A 53 20.45 3.64 12.35
N ARG A 54 20.41 4.95 12.11
CA ARG A 54 20.25 5.91 13.18
C ARG A 54 18.87 5.62 13.75
N ALA A 55 18.82 5.28 15.04
CA ALA A 55 17.56 5.07 15.73
C ALA A 55 16.75 6.37 15.65
N GLY A 56 15.81 6.47 14.72
CA GLY A 56 14.90 7.60 14.62
C GLY A 56 14.52 8.09 13.23
N ASP A 57 15.23 7.71 12.16
CA ASP A 57 14.79 8.10 10.82
C ASP A 57 13.71 7.13 10.30
N PRO A 58 12.55 7.63 9.82
CA PRO A 58 11.49 6.83 9.21
C PRO A 58 11.92 6.35 7.81
N GLU A 59 12.95 5.51 7.75
CA GLU A 59 13.43 4.91 6.51
C GLU A 59 12.55 3.72 6.11
N GLU A 60 12.19 3.65 4.82
CA GLU A 60 11.40 2.56 4.29
C GLU A 60 12.19 1.23 4.33
N PRO A 61 11.62 0.13 4.85
CA PRO A 61 12.34 -1.13 5.01
C PRO A 61 12.73 -1.78 3.67
N SER A 62 13.91 -2.42 3.66
CA SER A 62 14.54 -3.07 2.50
C SER A 62 13.77 -4.29 1.97
N ASP A 63 13.97 -4.62 0.69
CA ASP A 63 13.34 -5.77 0.01
C ASP A 63 13.63 -7.15 0.60
N GLN A 64 14.63 -7.23 1.46
CA GLN A 64 15.08 -8.47 2.07
C GLN A 64 14.43 -8.77 3.43
N GLU A 65 13.69 -7.81 3.99
CA GLU A 65 13.08 -7.93 5.32
C GLU A 65 11.56 -8.19 5.25
N PRO A 66 10.93 -8.78 6.28
CA PRO A 66 9.48 -8.88 6.38
C PRO A 66 8.84 -7.49 6.44
N ARG A 67 7.85 -7.23 5.58
CA ARG A 67 7.24 -5.90 5.45
C ARG A 67 5.73 -5.94 5.27
N LEU A 68 5.08 -4.92 5.81
CA LEU A 68 3.67 -4.61 5.70
C LEU A 68 3.51 -3.39 4.79
N LEU A 69 2.91 -3.58 3.61
CA LEU A 69 2.45 -2.45 2.80
C LEU A 69 1.16 -1.91 3.41
N LEU A 70 1.18 -0.67 3.91
CA LEU A 70 0.02 -0.06 4.56
C LEU A 70 -0.35 1.24 3.85
N ALA A 71 -1.65 1.51 3.77
CA ALA A 71 -2.16 2.82 3.41
C ALA A 71 -2.57 3.57 4.68
N VAL A 72 -2.11 4.80 4.85
CA VAL A 72 -2.38 5.63 6.02
C VAL A 72 -3.21 6.84 5.61
N ARG A 73 -4.37 7.02 6.25
CA ARG A 73 -5.24 8.18 6.09
C ARG A 73 -4.99 9.16 7.23
N SER A 74 -4.54 10.37 6.90
CA SER A 74 -4.36 11.45 7.86
C SER A 74 -5.72 12.07 8.27
N PRO A 75 -5.77 12.80 9.39
CA PRO A 75 -6.97 13.55 9.80
C PRO A 75 -7.42 14.58 8.74
N SER A 76 -6.46 15.16 8.01
CA SER A 76 -6.73 16.08 6.88
C SER A 76 -7.35 15.40 5.65
N GLY A 77 -7.60 14.10 5.70
CA GLY A 77 -8.19 13.33 4.60
C GLY A 77 -7.19 12.90 3.52
N ARG A 78 -5.92 13.32 3.62
CA ARG A 78 -4.84 12.87 2.72
C ARG A 78 -4.53 11.40 2.98
N ARG A 79 -4.04 10.70 1.94
CA ARG A 79 -3.63 9.30 2.04
C ARG A 79 -2.25 9.12 1.43
N PHE A 80 -1.42 8.30 2.06
CA PHE A 80 -0.19 7.81 1.48
C PHE A 80 -0.05 6.31 1.70
N VAL A 81 0.83 5.69 0.92
CA VAL A 81 1.21 4.29 1.06
C VAL A 81 2.67 4.25 1.50
N HIS A 82 3.03 3.30 2.37
CA HIS A 82 4.39 3.09 2.84
C HIS A 82 4.58 1.64 3.31
N HIS A 83 5.82 1.16 3.24
CA HIS A 83 6.18 -0.13 3.83
C HIS A 83 6.61 0.07 5.28
N PHE A 84 6.17 -0.83 6.16
CA PHE A 84 6.57 -0.87 7.56
C PHE A 84 7.08 -2.26 7.91
N ARG A 85 7.96 -2.38 8.90
CA ARG A 85 8.30 -3.67 9.48
C ARG A 85 7.18 -4.09 10.43
N PRO A 86 6.85 -5.40 10.53
CA PRO A 86 5.90 -5.88 11.53
C PRO A 86 6.30 -5.51 12.97
N THR A 87 7.59 -5.33 13.24
CA THR A 87 8.16 -4.92 14.53
C THR A 87 8.08 -3.43 14.81
N ASP A 88 7.79 -2.59 13.80
CA ASP A 88 7.69 -1.15 14.01
C ASP A 88 6.48 -0.84 14.91
N ALA A 89 6.65 0.14 15.79
CA ALA A 89 5.61 0.62 16.66
C ALA A 89 4.56 1.43 15.89
N LEU A 90 3.33 1.46 16.39
CA LEU A 90 2.27 2.34 15.87
C LEU A 90 2.70 3.81 15.84
N GLN A 91 3.53 4.25 16.80
CA GLN A 91 4.13 5.58 16.80
C GLN A 91 4.92 5.90 15.52
N MET A 92 5.60 4.92 14.91
CA MET A 92 6.32 5.11 13.65
C MET A 92 5.37 5.46 12.50
N VAL A 93 4.17 4.86 12.48
CA VAL A 93 3.14 5.19 11.49
C VAL A 93 2.71 6.65 11.61
N VAL A 94 2.56 7.14 12.85
CA VAL A 94 2.25 8.55 13.12
C VAL A 94 3.40 9.45 12.66
N ALA A 95 4.65 9.14 13.06
CA ALA A 95 5.82 9.94 12.69
C ALA A 95 6.00 10.07 11.17
N VAL A 96 5.87 8.96 10.43
CA VAL A 96 5.88 8.98 8.95
C VAL A 96 4.75 9.84 8.40
N ALA A 97 3.56 9.77 9.01
CA ALA A 97 2.43 10.57 8.57
C ALA A 97 2.60 12.06 8.86
N GLU A 98 3.18 12.42 10.01
CA GLU A 98 3.49 13.80 10.40
C GLU A 98 4.53 14.40 9.45
N ASP A 99 5.63 13.68 9.18
CA ASP A 99 6.67 14.10 8.24
C ASP A 99 6.11 14.31 6.82
N LYS A 100 5.36 13.35 6.28
CA LYS A 100 4.82 13.44 4.91
C LYS A 100 3.76 14.52 4.75
N ASN A 101 3.06 14.87 5.82
CA ASN A 101 1.99 15.87 5.79
C ASN A 101 2.42 17.23 6.33
N GLN A 102 3.62 17.34 6.93
CA GLN A 102 4.13 18.53 7.60
C GLN A 102 3.13 19.04 8.65
N ALA A 103 2.64 18.13 9.50
CA ALA A 103 1.63 18.38 10.52
C ALA A 103 1.94 17.58 11.79
N SER A 104 1.36 17.95 12.92
CA SER A 104 1.39 17.12 14.14
C SER A 104 -0.02 16.63 14.48
N TYR A 105 -0.13 15.42 15.00
CA TYR A 105 -1.38 14.75 15.29
C TYR A 105 -1.59 14.44 16.78
N GLN A 106 -0.68 14.79 17.68
CA GLN A 106 -0.81 14.44 19.10
C GLN A 106 -1.78 15.36 19.87
N PRO A 107 -2.65 14.82 20.75
CA PRO A 107 -2.89 13.40 21.03
C PRO A 107 -3.71 12.70 19.92
N CYS A 108 -3.28 11.49 19.53
CA CYS A 108 -4.00 10.68 18.54
C CYS A 108 -4.10 9.20 18.89
N SER A 109 -4.91 8.52 18.10
CA SER A 109 -5.02 7.07 18.06
C SER A 109 -5.00 6.56 16.61
N ILE A 110 -4.64 5.29 16.44
CA ILE A 110 -4.68 4.62 15.14
C ILE A 110 -5.90 3.70 15.08
N GLU A 111 -6.60 3.70 13.97
CA GLU A 111 -7.77 2.87 13.73
C GLU A 111 -7.59 1.99 12.48
N THR A 112 -7.99 0.72 12.57
CA THR A 112 -8.18 -0.09 11.37
C THR A 112 -9.46 0.30 10.66
N MET A 113 -9.42 0.35 9.32
CA MET A 113 -10.62 0.65 8.52
C MET A 113 -11.43 -0.59 8.13
N GLU A 114 -10.90 -1.79 8.39
CA GLU A 114 -11.59 -3.07 8.23
C GLU A 114 -12.69 -3.26 9.29
N VAL A 115 -13.66 -4.16 9.03
CA VAL A 115 -14.76 -4.46 9.96
C VAL A 115 -14.53 -5.84 10.60
N PRO A 116 -14.58 -5.98 11.94
CA PRO A 116 -14.82 -4.93 12.92
C PRO A 116 -13.64 -3.96 13.05
N ARG A 117 -13.96 -2.67 13.20
CA ARG A 117 -12.96 -1.61 13.37
C ARG A 117 -12.32 -1.73 14.74
N ARG A 118 -11.00 -1.55 14.80
CA ARG A 118 -10.21 -1.62 16.03
C ARG A 118 -9.46 -0.29 16.20
N ARG A 119 -9.46 0.25 17.42
CA ARG A 119 -8.75 1.49 17.78
C ARG A 119 -7.60 1.17 18.74
N PHE A 120 -6.46 1.81 18.52
CA PHE A 120 -5.25 1.67 19.31
C PHE A 120 -4.83 3.05 19.82
N SER A 121 -5.01 3.28 21.12
CA SER A 121 -4.52 4.49 21.80
C SER A 121 -3.09 4.31 22.31
N ASP A 122 -2.68 3.07 22.59
CA ASP A 122 -1.32 2.73 22.99
C ASP A 122 -0.42 2.63 21.73
N LEU A 123 0.26 3.72 21.43
CA LEU A 123 1.12 3.83 20.24
C LEU A 123 2.47 3.09 20.39
N THR A 124 2.78 2.55 21.57
CA THR A 124 4.04 1.84 21.83
C THR A 124 4.04 0.41 21.29
N ARG A 125 2.85 -0.15 21.05
CA ARG A 125 2.69 -1.52 20.52
C ARG A 125 3.17 -1.62 19.08
N SER A 126 3.71 -2.79 18.75
CA SER A 126 4.12 -3.10 17.38
C SER A 126 2.93 -3.42 16.46
N LEU A 127 3.12 -3.25 15.15
CA LEU A 127 2.11 -3.60 14.13
C LEU A 127 1.72 -5.09 14.20
N GLN A 128 2.68 -5.98 14.47
CA GLN A 128 2.43 -7.42 14.63
C GLN A 128 1.65 -7.75 15.90
N GLU A 129 1.92 -7.08 17.02
CA GLU A 129 1.15 -7.25 18.27
C GLU A 129 -0.29 -6.82 18.10
N CYS A 130 -0.51 -5.73 17.36
CA CYS A 130 -1.82 -5.24 16.99
C CYS A 130 -2.52 -6.12 15.93
N ARG A 131 -1.84 -7.13 15.40
CA ARG A 131 -2.33 -8.03 14.32
C ARG A 131 -2.83 -7.21 13.13
N ILE A 132 -2.03 -6.23 12.68
CA ILE A 132 -2.34 -5.45 11.48
C ILE A 132 -2.03 -6.30 10.24
N PRO A 133 -3.02 -6.59 9.38
CA PRO A 133 -2.78 -7.37 8.17
C PRO A 133 -1.96 -6.60 7.13
N HIS A 134 -1.27 -7.34 6.26
CA HIS A 134 -0.63 -6.77 5.07
C HIS A 134 -1.68 -6.18 4.11
N LYS A 135 -1.38 -5.04 3.46
CA LYS A 135 -2.30 -4.30 2.57
C LYS A 135 -3.54 -3.73 3.27
N SER A 136 -3.42 -3.41 4.55
CA SER A 136 -4.49 -2.75 5.31
C SER A 136 -4.49 -1.24 5.16
N VAL A 137 -5.64 -0.63 5.46
CA VAL A 137 -5.78 0.81 5.60
C VAL A 137 -5.89 1.18 7.07
N LEU A 138 -5.03 2.08 7.52
CA LEU A 138 -5.03 2.67 8.84
C LEU A 138 -5.52 4.12 8.77
N GLY A 139 -6.33 4.54 9.73
CA GLY A 139 -6.71 5.93 9.94
C GLY A 139 -6.04 6.49 11.19
N ILE A 140 -5.63 7.76 11.13
CA ILE A 140 -5.21 8.52 12.31
C ILE A 140 -6.39 9.39 12.74
N SER A 141 -6.84 9.20 13.99
CA SER A 141 -7.90 9.99 14.62
C SER A 141 -7.27 10.83 15.72
N GLN A 142 -7.39 12.17 15.62
CA GLN A 142 -7.02 13.08 16.71
C GLN A 142 -8.11 13.02 17.77
N GLU A 143 -7.71 13.01 19.03
CA GLU A 143 -8.66 13.25 20.11
C GLU A 143 -8.93 14.75 20.10
N GLU A 144 -10.13 15.14 19.64
CA GLU A 144 -10.59 16.52 19.72
C GLU A 144 -10.66 16.86 21.21
N GLY A 145 -9.67 17.63 21.69
CA GLY A 145 -9.73 18.21 23.02
C GLY A 145 -11.04 18.96 23.11
N GLU A 146 -11.80 18.65 24.16
CA GLU A 146 -13.11 19.22 24.48
C GLU A 146 -13.20 20.67 23.99
N GLY A 147 -13.83 20.85 22.84
CA GLY A 147 -14.39 22.12 22.45
C GLY A 147 -15.52 22.38 23.42
N GLU A 148 -15.19 22.98 24.56
CA GLU A 148 -16.19 23.55 25.45
C GLU A 148 -17.08 24.50 24.63
N PRO A 149 -18.41 24.46 24.83
CA PRO A 149 -19.39 25.22 24.07
C PRO A 149 -19.25 26.74 24.17
#